data_AF-A0A351MTU9-F1
#
_entry.id   AF-A0A351MTU9-F1
#
_cell.length_a   1.000
_cell.length_b   1.000
_cell.length_c   1.000
_cell.angle_alpha   90.00
_cell.angle_beta   90.00
_cell.angle_gamma   90.00
#
_symmetry.space_group_name_H-M   'P 1'
#
loop_
_entity.id
_entity.type
_entity.pdbx_description
1 polymer ?
#
loop_
_entity_poly.entity_id
_entity_poly.type
_entity_poly.pdbx_seq_one_letter_code
_entity_poly.pdbx_strand_id
1 'polypeptide(L)'
;MNTVYARIGFCVLSLALSHVVAAPIKPAATSRAFAARDKVRMAEMNVDLAGAKELYLVVSDLGSNNSDWADWIEPTLVMADGSTRPLISLKWKKAESSWGSVMVGKNTDKGPLKVSGQT
;
A
#
# COMPACT_ATOMS: atom_id res chain seq x y z
N MET A 1 38.67 -29.63 47.90
CA MET A 1 39.82 -28.73 47.66
C MET A 1 39.51 -27.89 46.44
N ASN A 2 39.62 -26.58 46.62
CA ASN A 2 39.23 -25.53 45.69
C ASN A 2 39.98 -25.61 44.36
N THR A 3 39.30 -25.27 43.27
CA THR A 3 39.85 -24.31 42.31
C THR A 3 38.70 -23.55 41.64
N VAL A 4 38.67 -22.24 41.88
CA VAL A 4 37.85 -21.23 41.20
C VAL A 4 38.74 -20.62 40.12
N TYR A 5 38.26 -20.46 38.89
CA TYR A 5 38.82 -19.50 37.95
C TYR A 5 37.71 -18.69 37.28
N ALA A 6 37.86 -17.36 37.37
CA ALA A 6 37.12 -16.41 36.56
C ALA A 6 37.75 -16.35 35.16
N ARG A 7 36.94 -16.55 34.11
CA ARG A 7 37.27 -16.13 32.75
C ARG A 7 36.22 -15.12 32.32
N ILE A 8 36.50 -13.85 32.58
CA ILE A 8 35.86 -12.74 31.89
C ILE A 8 36.49 -12.70 30.50
N GLY A 9 35.93 -13.47 29.58
CA GLY A 9 36.16 -13.28 28.15
C GLY A 9 35.28 -12.12 27.70
N PHE A 10 35.81 -10.91 27.73
CA PHE A 10 35.18 -9.77 27.06
C PHE A 10 35.38 -9.95 25.55
N CYS A 11 34.51 -10.73 24.92
CA CYS A 11 34.37 -10.65 23.47
C CYS A 11 33.62 -9.35 23.20
N VAL A 12 34.32 -8.34 22.70
CA VAL A 12 33.65 -7.22 22.03
C VAL A 12 33.01 -7.83 20.79
N LEU A 13 31.81 -8.38 20.95
CA LEU A 13 30.91 -8.57 19.84
C LEU A 13 30.52 -7.16 19.42
N SER A 14 31.30 -6.55 18.52
CA SER A 14 30.87 -5.38 17.81
C SER A 14 29.61 -5.80 17.05
N LEU A 15 28.45 -5.58 17.66
CA LEU A 15 27.20 -5.53 16.96
C LEU A 15 27.33 -4.31 16.06
N ALA A 16 27.91 -4.48 14.88
CA ALA A 16 27.68 -3.56 13.80
C ALA A 16 26.15 -3.58 13.63
N LEU A 17 25.47 -2.55 14.15
CA LEU A 17 24.13 -2.22 13.70
C LEU A 17 24.29 -1.97 12.20
N SER A 18 24.13 -3.04 11.44
CA SER A 18 23.80 -2.96 10.04
C SER A 18 22.48 -2.23 10.05
N HIS A 19 22.53 -0.92 9.85
CA HIS A 19 21.38 -0.16 9.45
C HIS A 19 21.01 -0.77 8.11
N VAL A 20 20.10 -1.74 8.13
CA VAL A 20 19.38 -2.14 6.94
C VAL A 20 18.56 -0.90 6.60
N VAL A 21 19.17 0.00 5.82
CA VAL A 21 18.43 0.99 5.07
C VAL A 21 17.60 0.13 4.14
N ALA A 22 16.32 -0.06 4.49
CA ALA A 22 15.39 -0.76 3.64
C ALA A 22 15.46 -0.06 2.27
N ALA A 23 15.85 -0.80 1.24
CA ALA A 23 15.74 -0.32 -0.13
C ALA A 23 14.29 0.18 -0.33
N PRO A 24 14.09 1.29 -1.08
CA PRO A 24 12.76 1.83 -1.28
C PRO A 24 11.85 0.69 -1.75
N ILE A 25 10.75 0.47 -1.03
CA ILE A 25 9.82 -0.63 -1.35
C ILE A 25 9.34 -0.39 -2.79
N LYS A 26 9.80 -1.25 -3.70
CA LYS A 26 9.36 -1.23 -5.08
C LYS A 26 7.85 -1.56 -5.07
N PRO A 27 6.99 -0.73 -5.69
CA PRO A 27 5.58 -1.06 -5.81
C PRO A 27 5.40 -2.41 -6.49
N ALA A 28 4.49 -3.23 -5.97
CA ALA A 28 4.18 -4.52 -6.57
C ALA A 28 3.43 -4.38 -7.91
N ALA A 29 2.71 -3.26 -8.10
CA ALA A 29 2.21 -2.81 -9.39
C ALA A 29 2.16 -1.28 -9.46
N THR A 30 2.15 -0.75 -10.68
CA THR A 30 1.97 0.67 -10.96
C THR A 30 1.30 0.80 -12.32
N SER A 31 0.24 1.60 -12.42
CA SER A 31 -0.38 1.91 -13.71
C SER A 31 0.46 2.92 -14.49
N ARG A 32 0.13 3.13 -15.77
CA ARG A 32 0.56 4.35 -16.45
C ARG A 32 -0.04 5.59 -15.78
N ALA A 33 0.54 6.76 -16.05
CA ALA A 33 -0.10 8.04 -15.76
C ALA A 33 -1.37 8.21 -16.60
N PHE A 34 -2.45 8.71 -16.00
CA PHE A 34 -3.69 9.09 -16.67
C PHE A 34 -3.77 10.61 -16.82
N ALA A 35 -4.28 11.08 -17.95
CA ALA A 35 -4.46 12.49 -18.22
C ALA A 35 -5.93 12.83 -18.46
N ALA A 36 -6.31 14.08 -18.19
CA ALA A 36 -7.67 14.60 -18.41
C ALA A 36 -8.14 14.59 -19.88
N ARG A 37 -7.25 14.28 -20.83
CA ARG A 37 -7.56 14.10 -22.25
C ARG A 37 -7.79 12.63 -22.64
N ASP A 38 -7.46 11.70 -21.76
CA ASP A 38 -7.57 10.28 -22.06
C ASP A 38 -9.05 9.87 -22.14
N LYS A 39 -9.38 9.08 -23.16
CA LYS A 39 -10.71 8.50 -23.34
C LYS A 39 -11.02 7.41 -22.30
N VAL A 40 -9.99 6.68 -21.87
CA VAL A 40 -10.08 5.63 -20.86
C VAL A 40 -9.09 5.95 -19.74
N ARG A 41 -9.59 6.11 -18.52
CA ARG A 41 -8.81 6.43 -17.31
C ARG A 41 -8.98 5.37 -16.23
N MET A 42 -8.81 4.13 -16.66
CA MET A 42 -8.93 2.96 -15.82
C MET A 42 -7.81 2.01 -16.16
N ALA A 43 -7.26 1.36 -15.14
CA ALA A 43 -6.34 0.24 -15.28
C ALA A 43 -6.80 -0.87 -14.34
N GLU A 44 -6.79 -2.09 -14.86
CA GLU A 44 -6.88 -3.29 -14.05
C GLU A 44 -5.49 -3.63 -13.51
N MET A 45 -5.41 -4.05 -12.25
CA MET A 45 -4.16 -4.46 -11.62
C MET A 45 -4.38 -5.76 -10.86
N ASN A 46 -3.68 -6.81 -11.30
CA ASN A 46 -3.64 -8.11 -10.65
C ASN A 46 -2.21 -8.36 -10.18
N VAL A 47 -2.05 -8.58 -8.87
CA VAL A 47 -0.74 -8.62 -8.21
C VAL A 47 -0.70 -9.80 -7.26
N ASP A 48 0.39 -10.56 -7.30
CA ASP A 48 0.63 -11.60 -6.30
C ASP A 48 1.00 -10.95 -4.96
N LEU A 49 0.27 -11.32 -3.92
CA LEU A 49 0.44 -10.85 -2.54
C LEU A 49 0.99 -11.96 -1.63
N ALA A 50 1.48 -13.08 -2.16
CA ALA A 50 2.04 -14.17 -1.37
C ALA A 50 3.15 -13.67 -0.43
N GLY A 51 2.97 -13.93 0.88
CA GLY A 51 3.91 -13.49 1.92
C GLY A 51 3.82 -12.01 2.31
N ALA A 52 2.97 -11.22 1.65
CA ALA A 52 2.71 -9.83 2.06
C ALA A 52 1.98 -9.79 3.41
N LYS A 53 2.39 -8.86 4.27
CA LYS A 53 1.78 -8.64 5.59
C LYS A 53 0.94 -7.37 5.64
N GLU A 54 1.19 -6.45 4.71
CA GLU A 54 0.56 -5.14 4.64
C GLU A 54 0.27 -4.84 3.17
N LEU A 55 -0.86 -4.18 2.92
CA LEU A 55 -1.27 -3.71 1.61
C LEU A 55 -1.51 -2.22 1.67
N TYR A 56 -0.85 -1.49 0.78
CA TYR A 56 -1.00 -0.05 0.63
C TYR A 56 -1.56 0.25 -0.76
N LEU A 57 -2.66 1.01 -0.78
CA LEU A 57 -3.23 1.56 -2.01
C LEU A 57 -2.83 3.03 -2.08
N VAL A 58 -1.99 3.39 -3.05
CA VAL A 58 -1.38 4.72 -3.15
C VAL A 58 -1.73 5.34 -4.49
N VAL A 59 -2.17 6.59 -4.44
CA VAL A 59 -2.37 7.45 -5.62
C VAL A 59 -1.20 8.41 -5.68
N SER A 60 -0.47 8.43 -6.79
CA SER A 60 0.61 9.39 -7.02
C SER A 60 0.03 10.73 -7.45
N ASP A 61 0.67 11.80 -6.99
CA ASP A 61 0.40 13.19 -7.41
C ASP A 61 1.01 13.54 -8.79
N LEU A 62 1.75 12.59 -9.38
CA LEU A 62 2.50 12.74 -10.63
C LEU A 62 3.42 13.97 -10.66
N GLY A 63 3.88 14.43 -9.49
CA GLY A 63 4.72 15.62 -9.34
C GLY A 63 3.96 16.94 -9.46
N SER A 64 2.64 16.95 -9.29
CA SER A 64 1.80 18.15 -9.33
C SER A 64 0.72 18.12 -8.25
N ASN A 65 0.18 19.28 -7.87
CA ASN A 65 -0.89 19.39 -6.87
C ASN A 65 -2.26 19.69 -7.51
N ASN A 66 -2.54 19.07 -8.66
CA ASN A 66 -3.81 19.25 -9.36
C ASN A 66 -5.00 18.72 -8.56
N SER A 67 -6.21 19.12 -8.94
CA SER A 67 -7.47 18.59 -8.38
C SER A 67 -7.83 17.23 -8.97
N ASP A 68 -6.84 16.31 -9.05
CA ASP A 68 -7.03 14.98 -9.60
C ASP A 68 -7.79 14.10 -8.60
N TRP A 69 -8.86 13.46 -9.09
CA TRP A 69 -9.67 12.54 -8.30
C TRP A 69 -9.38 11.11 -8.74
N ALA A 70 -9.26 10.21 -7.78
CA ALA A 70 -8.95 8.81 -8.03
C ALA A 70 -9.81 7.92 -7.14
N ASP A 71 -10.34 6.86 -7.74
CA ASP A 71 -11.20 5.88 -7.09
C ASP A 71 -10.59 4.47 -7.27
N TRP A 72 -10.68 3.65 -6.23
CA TRP A 72 -10.41 2.20 -6.31
C TRP A 72 -11.74 1.48 -6.54
N ILE A 73 -11.94 0.97 -7.75
CA ILE A 73 -13.22 0.37 -8.18
C ILE A 73 -13.19 -1.14 -7.94
N GLU A 74 -14.17 -1.65 -7.20
CA GLU A 74 -14.32 -3.07 -6.82
C GLU A 74 -13.02 -3.77 -6.37
N PRO A 75 -12.22 -3.17 -5.47
CA PRO A 75 -10.97 -3.79 -5.05
C PRO A 75 -11.24 -5.09 -4.29
N THR A 76 -10.69 -6.20 -4.77
CA THR A 76 -10.97 -7.56 -4.27
C THR A 76 -9.69 -8.30 -3.94
N LEU A 77 -9.64 -8.95 -2.76
CA LEU A 77 -8.61 -9.93 -2.41
C LEU A 77 -9.04 -11.30 -2.90
N VAL A 78 -8.13 -12.01 -3.56
CA VAL A 78 -8.25 -13.45 -3.81
C VAL A 78 -7.37 -14.16 -2.79
N MET A 79 -7.98 -15.02 -1.98
CA MET A 79 -7.31 -15.77 -0.92
C MET A 79 -6.64 -17.04 -1.49
N ALA A 80 -5.73 -17.64 -0.73
CA ALA A 80 -5.01 -18.84 -1.15
C ALA A 80 -5.92 -20.05 -1.44
N ASP A 81 -7.11 -20.09 -0.85
CA ASP A 81 -8.13 -21.12 -1.08
C ASP A 81 -9.06 -20.79 -2.26
N GLY A 82 -8.80 -19.71 -3.00
CA GLY A 82 -9.60 -19.23 -4.12
C GLY A 82 -10.85 -18.44 -3.72
N SER A 83 -11.14 -18.29 -2.43
CA SER A 83 -12.23 -17.42 -1.97
C SER A 83 -11.89 -15.95 -2.22
N THR A 84 -12.92 -15.13 -2.41
CA THR A 84 -12.76 -13.69 -2.65
C THR A 84 -13.29 -12.87 -1.50
N ARG A 85 -12.61 -11.77 -1.17
CA ARG A 85 -13.05 -10.81 -0.17
C ARG A 85 -12.93 -9.38 -0.70
N PRO A 86 -14.02 -8.60 -0.75
CA PRO A 86 -13.94 -7.18 -1.07
C PRO A 86 -13.06 -6.44 -0.04
N LEU A 87 -12.10 -5.63 -0.49
CA LEU A 87 -11.25 -4.84 0.41
C LEU A 87 -12.09 -3.89 1.27
N ILE A 88 -13.19 -3.37 0.72
CA ILE A 88 -14.11 -2.46 1.43
C ILE A 88 -14.82 -3.12 2.62
N SER A 89 -14.81 -4.44 2.72
CA SER A 89 -15.32 -5.17 3.89
C SER A 89 -14.34 -5.17 5.08
N LEU A 90 -13.11 -4.67 4.88
CA LEU A 90 -12.06 -4.59 5.88
C LEU A 90 -11.96 -3.18 6.43
N LYS A 91 -11.73 -3.07 7.75
CA LYS A 91 -11.38 -1.79 8.37
C LYS A 91 -9.90 -1.51 8.14
N TRP A 92 -9.58 -0.45 7.42
CA TRP A 92 -8.19 0.00 7.25
C TRP A 92 -7.57 0.40 8.59
N LYS A 93 -6.24 0.28 8.67
CA LYS A 93 -5.47 0.82 9.80
C LYS A 93 -5.29 2.34 9.69
N LYS A 94 -5.13 2.84 8.47
CA LYS A 94 -4.93 4.25 8.15
C LYS A 94 -5.53 4.55 6.78
N ALA A 95 -6.14 5.72 6.63
CA ALA A 95 -6.54 6.26 5.34
C ALA A 95 -6.45 7.78 5.40
N GLU A 96 -5.78 8.37 4.43
CA GLU A 96 -5.49 9.80 4.38
C GLU A 96 -5.71 10.30 2.95
N SER A 97 -6.11 11.56 2.84
CA SER A 97 -6.23 12.27 1.57
C SER A 97 -5.73 13.69 1.77
N SER A 98 -5.07 14.24 0.76
CA SER A 98 -4.65 15.65 0.76
C SER A 98 -5.85 16.60 0.70
N TRP A 99 -7.01 16.12 0.22
CA TRP A 99 -8.26 16.87 0.18
C TRP A 99 -9.43 16.00 0.66
N GLY A 100 -10.27 16.54 1.55
CA GLY A 100 -11.46 15.84 2.06
C GLY A 100 -11.12 14.63 2.93
N SER A 101 -11.72 13.49 2.64
CA SER A 101 -11.52 12.24 3.38
C SER A 101 -11.66 11.04 2.47
N VAL A 102 -10.93 9.95 2.77
CA VAL A 102 -11.11 8.68 2.07
C VAL A 102 -12.46 8.08 2.46
N MET A 103 -13.25 7.66 1.46
CA MET A 103 -14.62 7.19 1.65
C MET A 103 -14.86 5.88 0.91
N VAL A 104 -15.83 5.09 1.39
CA VAL A 104 -16.30 3.87 0.74
C VAL A 104 -17.59 4.18 0.00
N GLY A 105 -17.67 3.78 -1.28
CA GLY A 105 -18.88 3.94 -2.12
C GLY A 105 -19.23 5.38 -2.47
N LYS A 106 -18.29 6.32 -2.31
CA LYS A 106 -18.49 7.74 -2.60
C LYS A 106 -17.24 8.35 -3.23
N ASN A 107 -17.44 9.30 -4.14
CA ASN A 107 -16.35 10.12 -4.68
C ASN A 107 -15.90 11.18 -3.66
N THR A 108 -14.86 11.94 -4.00
CA THR A 108 -14.28 13.04 -3.19
C THR A 108 -15.31 14.04 -2.65
N ASP A 109 -16.36 14.33 -3.42
CA ASP A 109 -17.43 15.28 -3.06
C ASP A 109 -18.64 14.60 -2.39
N LYS A 110 -18.49 13.36 -1.92
CA LYS A 110 -19.53 12.56 -1.24
C LYS A 110 -20.68 12.12 -2.14
N GLY A 111 -20.57 12.33 -3.44
CA GLY A 111 -21.52 11.87 -4.46
C GLY A 111 -21.24 10.42 -4.91
N PRO A 112 -22.01 9.90 -5.88
CA PRO A 112 -21.77 8.57 -6.43
C PRO A 112 -20.43 8.49 -7.15
N LEU A 113 -19.80 7.31 -7.09
CA LEU A 113 -18.64 6.99 -7.92
C LEU A 113 -19.06 7.00 -9.40
N LYS A 114 -18.21 7.56 -10.27
CA LYS A 114 -18.46 7.57 -11.71
C LYS A 114 -17.19 7.26 -12.48
N VAL A 115 -17.23 6.22 -13.29
CA VAL A 115 -16.15 5.85 -14.20
C VAL A 115 -16.62 6.10 -15.62
N SER A 116 -15.93 6.98 -16.35
CA SER A 116 -16.24 7.27 -17.76
C SER A 116 -17.72 7.60 -18.01
N GLY A 117 -18.39 8.23 -17.04
CA GLY A 117 -19.80 8.61 -17.10
C GLY A 117 -20.80 7.56 -16.61
N GLN A 118 -20.34 6.37 -16.20
CA GLN A 118 -21.19 5.30 -15.66
C GLN A 118 -21.06 5.20 -14.14
N THR A 119 -22.15 4.85 -13.46
CA THR A 119 -22.23 4.66 -12.00
C THR A 119 -22.22 3.18 -11.67
#